data_AF-A0AAW7XDY2-F1
#
_entry.id   AF-A0AAW7XDY2-F1
#
_cell.length_a   1.000
_cell.length_b   1.000
_cell.length_c   1.000
_cell.angle_alpha   90.00
_cell.angle_beta   90.00
_cell.angle_gamma   90.00
#
_symmetry.space_group_name_H-M   'P 1'
#
loop_
_entity.id
_entity.type
_entity.pdbx_description
1 polymer ?
#
loop_
_entity_poly.entity_id
_entity_poly.type
_entity_poly.pdbx_seq_one_letter_code
_entity_poly.pdbx_strand_id
1 'polypeptide(L)'
;VIGTQFNIKAYKNESNIYTTLVEGKVSVSVNSMNMVLVPNQQSKLNLDNNSLTVSEVDVRKEIAWKDGVFNFDRKVLKDIMVVLSRWYDVD
;
A
#
# COMPACT_ATOMS: atom_id res chain seq x y z
N VAL A 1 -2.75 -4.05 -23.79
CA VAL A 1 -1.64 -3.76 -22.86
C VAL A 1 -1.23 -5.09 -22.22
N ILE A 2 0.08 -5.40 -22.13
CA ILE A 2 0.63 -6.64 -21.50
C ILE A 2 1.41 -6.34 -20.22
N GLY A 3 1.31 -5.11 -19.70
CA GLY A 3 2.04 -4.67 -18.52
C GLY A 3 1.22 -4.80 -17.23
N THR A 4 1.90 -4.85 -16.09
CA THR A 4 1.31 -4.80 -14.75
C THR A 4 1.67 -3.47 -14.11
N GLN A 5 0.68 -2.77 -13.57
CA GLN A 5 0.86 -1.53 -12.81
C GLN A 5 0.42 -1.76 -11.37
N PHE A 6 1.30 -1.49 -10.42
CA PHE A 6 1.04 -1.72 -9.00
C PHE A 6 1.80 -0.72 -8.14
N ASN A 7 1.36 -0.58 -6.89
CA ASN A 7 1.97 0.26 -5.87
C ASN A 7 2.40 -0.60 -4.67
N ILE A 8 3.57 -0.32 -4.09
CA ILE A 8 4.06 -0.96 -2.87
C ILE A 8 4.38 0.11 -1.83
N LYS A 9 3.86 -0.08 -0.62
CA LYS A 9 4.20 0.70 0.57
C LYS A 9 4.79 -0.22 1.62
N ALA A 10 6.11 -0.17 1.83
CA ALA A 10 6.85 -1.10 2.68
C ALA A 10 7.95 -0.39 3.51
N TYR A 11 7.57 0.62 4.28
CA TYR A 11 8.52 1.38 5.11
C TYR A 11 8.91 0.61 6.37
N LYS A 12 10.20 0.59 6.72
CA LYS A 12 10.76 -0.18 7.86
C LYS A 12 10.11 0.13 9.21
N ASN A 13 9.65 1.37 9.41
CA ASN A 13 9.08 1.83 10.69
C ASN A 13 7.54 1.77 10.71
N GLU A 14 6.92 0.99 9.83
CA GLU A 14 5.48 0.73 9.84
C GLU A 14 5.18 -0.75 10.06
N SER A 15 4.17 -1.04 10.90
CA SER A 15 3.72 -2.42 11.17
C SER A 15 3.05 -3.11 9.98
N ASN A 16 2.79 -2.41 8.88
CA ASN A 16 2.05 -2.96 7.74
C ASN A 16 2.76 -2.70 6.41
N ILE A 17 2.78 -3.72 5.55
CA ILE A 17 3.17 -3.64 4.15
C ILE A 17 1.92 -3.69 3.28
N TYR A 18 1.82 -2.80 2.30
CA TYR A 18 0.70 -2.73 1.38
C TYR A 18 1.16 -2.95 -0.06
N THR A 19 0.42 -3.77 -0.81
CA THR A 19 0.58 -3.92 -2.27
C THR A 19 -0.77 -3.65 -2.91
N THR A 20 -0.86 -2.68 -3.82
CA THR A 20 -2.11 -2.29 -4.49
C THR A 20 -1.99 -2.54 -5.99
N LEU A 21 -2.94 -3.25 -6.58
CA LEU A 21 -2.93 -3.52 -8.02
C LEU A 21 -3.80 -2.51 -8.79
N VAL A 22 -3.18 -1.83 -9.75
CA VAL A 22 -3.85 -0.88 -10.66
C VAL A 22 -4.33 -1.60 -11.91
N GLU A 23 -3.43 -2.32 -12.58
CA GLU A 23 -3.71 -3.06 -13.83
C GLU A 23 -2.84 -4.32 -13.89
N GLY A 24 -3.34 -5.38 -14.53
CA GLY A 24 -2.61 -6.63 -14.73
C GLY A 24 -2.86 -7.65 -13.62
N LYS A 25 -1.81 -8.32 -13.15
CA LYS A 25 -1.89 -9.36 -12.12
C LYS A 25 -0.62 -9.35 -11.25
N VAL A 26 -0.79 -9.46 -9.94
CA VAL A 26 0.31 -9.55 -8.95
C VAL A 26 0.03 -10.72 -8.01
N SER A 27 1.06 -11.53 -7.74
CA SER A 27 1.04 -12.57 -6.71
C SER A 27 1.80 -12.04 -5.49
N VAL A 28 1.18 -12.09 -4.31
CA VAL A 28 1.79 -11.71 -3.03
C VAL A 28 1.97 -12.98 -2.21
N SER A 29 3.24 -13.30 -1.91
CA SER A 29 3.61 -14.51 -1.17
C SER A 29 4.24 -14.15 0.17
N VAL A 30 3.74 -14.73 1.26
CA VAL A 30 4.23 -14.55 2.62
C VAL A 30 4.24 -15.90 3.32
N ASN A 31 5.42 -16.42 3.66
CA ASN A 31 5.60 -17.78 4.17
C ASN A 31 4.88 -18.81 3.28
N SER A 32 3.91 -19.54 3.82
CA SER A 32 3.10 -20.53 3.10
C SER A 32 1.82 -19.95 2.47
N MET A 33 1.56 -18.65 2.64
CA MET A 33 0.39 -17.99 2.07
C MET A 33 0.73 -17.38 0.70
N ASN A 34 -0.16 -17.54 -0.27
CA ASN A 34 -0.06 -16.92 -1.57
C ASN A 34 -1.43 -16.37 -1.97
N MET A 35 -1.48 -15.08 -2.32
CA MET A 35 -2.68 -14.37 -2.75
C MET A 35 -2.44 -13.72 -4.10
N VAL A 36 -3.36 -13.89 -5.04
CA VAL A 36 -3.32 -13.20 -6.33
C VAL A 36 -4.27 -12.00 -6.26
N LEU A 37 -3.73 -10.81 -6.50
CA LEU A 37 -4.53 -9.60 -6.60
C LEU A 37 -5.13 -9.48 -8.00
N VAL A 38 -6.37 -8.99 -8.05
CA VAL A 38 -7.00 -8.44 -9.27
C VAL A 38 -7.07 -6.91 -9.18
N PRO A 39 -7.24 -6.19 -10.30
CA PRO A 39 -7.32 -4.73 -10.28
C PRO A 39 -8.29 -4.20 -9.22
N ASN A 40 -7.92 -3.09 -8.58
CA ASN A 40 -8.61 -2.48 -7.44
C ASN A 40 -8.49 -3.18 -6.08
N GLN A 41 -7.67 -4.23 -5.98
CA GLN A 41 -7.37 -4.84 -4.70
C GLN A 41 -6.06 -4.36 -4.10
N GLN A 42 -6.04 -4.32 -2.77
CA GLN A 42 -4.86 -4.09 -1.97
C GLN A 42 -4.67 -5.25 -0.99
N SER A 43 -3.47 -5.82 -0.95
CA SER A 43 -3.03 -6.66 0.16
C SER A 43 -2.51 -5.81 1.31
N LYS A 44 -2.85 -6.16 2.53
CA LYS A 44 -2.24 -5.65 3.77
C LYS A 44 -1.62 -6.81 4.53
N LEU A 45 -0.30 -6.81 4.63
CA LEU A 45 0.47 -7.70 5.49
C LEU A 45 0.79 -6.97 6.80
N ASN A 46 0.33 -7.48 7.92
CA ASN A 46 0.74 -7.01 9.24
C ASN A 46 1.99 -7.79 9.69
N LEU A 47 3.07 -7.07 10.01
CA LEU A 47 4.36 -7.64 10.39
C LEU A 47 4.39 -8.16 11.84
N ASP A 48 3.51 -7.64 12.70
CA ASP A 48 3.48 -8.00 14.12
C ASP A 48 2.89 -9.42 14.33
N ASN A 49 1.93 -9.82 13.47
CA ASN A 49 1.24 -11.11 13.58
C ASN A 49 1.25 -11.96 12.29
N ASN A 50 1.97 -11.53 11.25
CA ASN A 50 2.03 -12.17 9.93
C ASN A 50 0.68 -12.38 9.25
N SER A 51 -0.37 -11.62 9.61
CA SER A 51 -1.67 -11.72 8.94
C SER A 51 -1.63 -11.04 7.57
N LEU A 52 -2.04 -11.77 6.53
CA LEU A 52 -2.21 -11.25 5.17
C LEU A 52 -3.71 -11.14 4.88
N THR A 53 -4.16 -9.93 4.56
CA THR A 53 -5.55 -9.64 4.20
C THR A 53 -5.61 -8.96 2.84
N VAL A 54 -6.71 -9.13 2.11
CA VAL A 54 -6.96 -8.47 0.82
C VAL A 54 -8.32 -7.80 0.88
N SER A 55 -8.39 -6.55 0.40
CA SER A 55 -9.62 -5.78 0.31
C SER A 55 -9.66 -4.95 -0.97
N GLU A 56 -10.86 -4.60 -1.44
CA GLU A 56 -11.03 -3.58 -2.47
C GLU A 56 -10.73 -2.18 -1.91
N VAL A 57 -10.09 -1.35 -2.74
CA VAL A 57 -9.72 0.03 -2.39
C VAL A 57 -9.95 0.95 -3.58
N ASP A 58 -10.10 2.25 -3.31
CA ASP A 58 -10.00 3.26 -4.36
C ASP A 58 -8.51 3.48 -4.69
N VAL A 59 -8.04 2.76 -5.71
CA VAL A 59 -6.64 2.77 -6.16
C VAL A 59 -6.12 4.17 -6.41
N ARG A 60 -6.98 5.09 -6.87
CA ARG A 60 -6.59 6.48 -7.15
C ARG A 60 -6.08 7.17 -5.90
N LYS A 61 -6.63 6.86 -4.73
CA LYS A 61 -6.17 7.39 -3.43
C LYS A 61 -4.82 6.81 -3.03
N GLU A 62 -4.59 5.53 -3.32
CA GLU A 62 -3.35 4.81 -2.97
C GLU A 62 -2.16 5.22 -3.84
N ILE A 63 -2.41 5.67 -5.08
CA ILE A 63 -1.35 6.08 -6.02
C ILE A 63 -1.22 7.59 -6.19
N ALA A 64 -2.09 8.40 -5.58
CA ALA A 64 -2.12 9.87 -5.75
C ALA A 64 -0.78 10.56 -5.40
N TRP A 65 0.01 9.95 -4.51
CA TRP A 65 1.31 10.49 -4.09
C TRP A 65 2.28 10.67 -5.26
N LYS A 66 2.17 9.83 -6.30
CA LYS A 66 3.02 9.94 -7.51
C LYS A 66 2.77 11.25 -8.27
N ASP A 67 1.59 11.83 -8.08
CA ASP A 67 1.14 13.09 -8.68
C ASP A 67 1.27 14.26 -7.67
N GLY A 68 1.96 14.05 -6.54
CA GLY A 68 2.15 15.06 -5.49
C GLY A 68 0.91 15.29 -4.61
N VAL A 69 -0.10 14.42 -4.67
CA VAL A 69 -1.35 14.55 -3.92
C VAL A 69 -1.42 13.50 -2.81
N PHE A 70 -1.73 13.92 -1.59
CA PHE A 70 -1.93 13.01 -0.47
C PHE A 70 -3.41 12.91 -0.09
N ASN A 71 -3.91 11.68 0.06
CA ASN A 71 -5.25 11.42 0.57
C ASN A 71 -5.16 10.75 1.96
N PHE A 72 -5.68 11.42 2.98
CA PHE A 72 -5.77 10.89 4.34
C PHE A 72 -7.24 10.76 4.76
N ASP A 73 -7.75 9.53 4.83
CA ASP A 73 -9.11 9.25 5.32
C ASP A 73 -9.05 8.82 6.79
N ARG A 74 -9.68 9.60 7.68
CA ARG A 74 -9.77 9.34 9.13
C ARG A 74 -8.43 8.92 9.77
N LYS A 75 -7.32 9.56 9.37
CA LYS A 75 -6.00 9.33 9.98
C LYS A 75 -5.72 10.31 11.10
N VAL A 76 -5.07 9.82 12.15
CA VAL A 76 -4.57 10.67 13.23
C VAL A 76 -3.41 11.54 12.73
N LEU A 77 -3.28 12.75 13.29
CA LEU A 77 -2.26 13.72 12.87
C LEU A 77 -0.84 13.14 12.90
N LYS A 78 -0.53 12.31 13.92
CA LYS A 78 0.76 11.62 14.04
C LYS A 78 1.12 10.84 12.77
N ASP A 79 0.16 10.07 12.23
CA ASP A 79 0.39 9.24 11.04
C ASP A 79 0.51 10.09 9.77
N ILE A 80 -0.20 11.22 9.72
CA ILE A 80 -0.10 12.21 8.62
C ILE A 80 1.31 12.80 8.61
N MET A 81 1.82 13.22 9.77
CA MET A 81 3.15 13.83 9.90
C MET A 81 4.26 12.87 9.44
N VAL A 82 4.15 11.57 9.74
CA VAL A 82 5.10 10.55 9.26
C VAL A 82 5.15 10.45 7.73
N VAL A 83 4.02 10.66 7.03
CA VAL A 83 4.00 10.65 5.56
C VAL A 83 4.63 11.93 5.01
N LEU A 84 4.29 13.08 5.59
CA LEU A 84 4.82 14.38 5.16
C LEU A 84 6.33 14.49 5.43
N SER A 85 6.80 13.96 6.55
CA SER A 85 8.21 14.00 6.95
C SER A 85 9.11 13.33 5.89
N ARG A 86 8.65 12.20 5.35
CA ARG A 86 9.33 11.47 4.26
C ARG A 86 9.30 12.21 2.92
N TRP A 87 8.23 12.94 2.64
CA TRP A 87 8.10 13.66 1.36
C TRP A 87 8.96 14.91 1.31
N TYR A 88 9.05 15.62 2.44
CA TYR A 88 9.79 16.87 2.55
C TYR A 88 11.19 16.71 3.14
N ASP A 89 11.62 15.48 3.41
CA ASP A 89 12.92 15.14 4.00
C ASP A 89 13.19 15.92 5.30
N VAL A 90 12.23 15.83 6.23
CA VAL A 90 12.31 16.44 7.56
C VAL A 90 12.18 15.37 8.65
N ASP A 91 12.95 15.51 9.73
CA ASP A 91 12.94 14.62 10.90
C ASP A 91 12.05 15.14 12.04
#